data_AF-A0A9Q0DUR8-F1
#
_entry.id   AF-A0A9Q0DUR8-F1
#
_cell.length_a   1.000
_cell.length_b   1.000
_cell.length_c   1.000
_cell.angle_alpha   90.00
_cell.angle_beta   90.00
_cell.angle_gamma   90.00
#
_symmetry.space_group_name_H-M   'P 1'
#
loop_
_entity.id
_entity.type
_entity.pdbx_description
1 polymer ?
#
loop_
_entity_poly.entity_id
_entity_poly.type
_entity_poly.pdbx_seq_one_letter_code
_entity_poly.pdbx_strand_id
1 'polypeptide(L)' 'MILPRLRPGADSIPPLGFNRQPIIEFLHADEGNIRSFPEANTCEVILRLPLHTNYSSFVEYMESGINARAMP' A
#
# COMPACT_ATOMS: atom_id res chain seq x y z
N MET A 1 -3.36 11.50 14.05
CA MET A 1 -4.44 11.35 13.05
C MET A 1 -3.78 10.87 11.77
N ILE A 2 -3.67 9.55 11.59
CA ILE A 2 -3.01 8.98 10.42
C ILE A 2 -4.07 8.97 9.30
N LEU A 3 -3.98 9.93 8.37
CA LEU A 3 -4.81 9.93 7.16
C LEU A 3 -4.24 8.87 6.19
N PRO A 4 -5.05 7.92 5.72
CA PRO A 4 -4.60 6.90 4.77
C PRO A 4 -4.41 7.55 3.40
N ARG A 5 -3.14 7.73 3.01
CA ARG A 5 -2.77 8.09 1.63
C ARG A 5 -2.89 6.83 0.77
N LEU A 6 -4.03 6.65 0.12
CA LEU A 6 -4.16 5.69 -0.98
C LEU A 6 -4.79 6.37 -2.20
N ARG A 7 -3.92 6.87 -3.08
CA ARG A 7 -4.02 6.83 -4.55
C ARG A 7 -2.77 7.49 -5.15
N PRO A 8 -1.89 6.74 -5.83
CA PRO A 8 -0.99 7.33 -6.82
C PRO A 8 -1.89 7.84 -7.96
N GLY A 9 -2.18 9.14 -7.99
CA GLY A 9 -3.00 9.77 -9.02
C GLY A 9 -4.12 10.69 -8.53
N ALA A 10 -4.36 10.81 -7.23
CA ALA A 10 -5.23 11.84 -6.68
C ALA A 10 -4.52 12.53 -5.50
N ASP A 11 -4.05 13.75 -5.75
CA ASP A 11 -3.31 14.54 -4.75
C ASP A 11 -4.24 15.17 -3.69
N SER A 12 -5.55 15.04 -3.88
CA SER A 12 -6.59 15.62 -3.01
C SER A 12 -7.66 14.60 -2.63
N ILE A 13 -8.20 14.77 -1.42
CA ILE A 13 -9.40 14.07 -0.95
C ILE A 13 -10.59 14.67 -1.70
N PRO A 14 -11.51 13.87 -2.29
CA PRO A 14 -12.69 14.42 -2.95
C PRO A 14 -13.53 15.25 -1.96
N PRO A 15 -14.27 16.29 -2.40
CA PRO A 15 -15.09 17.12 -1.52
C PRO A 15 -16.12 16.34 -0.69
N LEU A 16 -16.57 15.20 -1.20
CA LEU A 16 -17.51 14.28 -0.53
C LEU A 16 -16.81 13.12 0.19
N GLY A 17 -15.48 13.14 0.29
CA GLY A 17 -14.67 12.06 0.82
C GLY A 17 -14.56 10.87 -0.14
N PHE A 18 -14.11 9.73 0.39
CA PHE A 18 -14.04 8.49 -0.36
C PHE A 18 -15.36 7.73 -0.22
N ASN A 19 -15.96 7.32 -1.34
CA ASN A 19 -17.18 6.50 -1.33
C ASN A 19 -16.93 5.08 -0.79
N ARG A 20 -15.67 4.63 -0.73
CA ARG A 20 -15.24 3.34 -0.19
C ARG A 20 -14.28 3.57 0.97
N GLN A 21 -14.44 2.78 2.04
CA GLN A 21 -13.51 2.78 3.15
C GLN A 21 -12.20 2.10 2.71
N PRO A 22 -11.03 2.69 3.01
CA PRO A 22 -9.75 2.07 2.71
C PRO A 22 -9.56 0.80 3.54
N ILE A 23 -9.05 -0.25 2.90
CA ILE A 23 -8.83 -1.56 3.52
C ILE A 23 -7.34 -1.86 3.52
N ILE A 24 -6.85 -2.43 4.63
CA ILE A 24 -5.52 -3.01 4.73
C ILE A 24 -5.66 -4.53 4.80
N GLU A 25 -5.01 -5.22 3.87
CA GLU A 25 -4.89 -6.68 3.85
C GLU A 25 -3.44 -7.07 4.08
N PHE A 26 -3.19 -8.27 4.63
CA PHE A 26 -1.83 -8.79 4.80
C PHE A 26 -1.57 -9.87 3.76
N LEU A 27 -0.43 -9.75 3.07
CA LEU A 27 0.09 -10.77 2.18
C LEU A 27 0.78 -11.83 3.04
N HIS A 28 0.07 -12.91 3.34
CA HIS A 28 0.65 -14.08 3.97
C HIS A 28 1.55 -14.81 2.97
N ALA A 29 2.68 -15.35 3.44
CA ALA A 29 3.57 -16.12 2.60
C ALA A 29 2.94 -17.50 2.35
N ASP A 30 2.37 -17.70 1.17
CA ASP A 30 1.92 -19.01 0.72
C ASP A 30 3.07 -19.72 0.00
N GLU A 31 3.37 -20.95 0.45
CA GLU A 31 4.17 -21.99 -0.23
C GLU A 31 5.28 -21.50 -1.19
N GLY A 32 6.23 -20.71 -0.66
CA GLY A 32 7.45 -20.31 -1.38
C GLY A 32 7.40 -18.95 -2.08
N ASN A 33 6.27 -18.23 -2.07
CA ASN A 33 6.20 -16.86 -2.57
C ASN A 33 6.26 -15.84 -1.42
N ILE A 34 7.47 -15.43 -1.06
CA ILE A 34 7.70 -14.32 -0.12
C ILE A 34 7.45 -13.01 -0.88
N ARG A 35 6.38 -12.30 -0.54
CA ARG A 35 6.11 -10.94 -1.04
C ARG A 35 6.96 -9.96 -0.24
N SER A 36 7.76 -9.14 -0.92
CA SER A 36 8.59 -8.12 -0.28
C SER A 36 8.05 -6.71 -0.45
N PHE A 37 7.21 -6.44 -1.45
CA PHE A 37 6.69 -5.10 -1.73
C PHE A 37 5.19 -5.02 -1.47
N PRO A 38 4.66 -3.83 -1.10
CA PRO A 38 3.23 -3.61 -0.99
C PRO A 38 2.53 -3.67 -2.36
N GLU A 39 1.26 -4.10 -2.35
CA GLU A 39 0.40 -4.07 -3.54
C GLU A 39 -0.79 -3.14 -3.30
N ALA A 40 -1.13 -2.29 -4.28
CA ALA A 40 -2.24 -1.35 -4.17
C ALA A 40 -3.31 -1.65 -5.22
N ASN A 41 -4.54 -1.92 -4.79
CA ASN A 41 -5.73 -1.88 -5.64
C ASN A 41 -6.42 -0.53 -5.44
N THR A 42 -6.15 0.41 -6.33
CA THR A 42 -6.65 1.79 -6.25
C THR A 42 -8.14 1.92 -6.55
N CYS A 43 -8.73 0.98 -7.30
CA CYS A 43 -10.16 0.96 -7.62
C CYS A 43 -11.01 0.59 -6.39
N GLU A 44 -10.53 -0.39 -5.63
CA GLU A 44 -11.20 -0.86 -4.40
C GLU A 44 -10.66 -0.18 -3.13
N VAL A 45 -9.64 0.68 -3.25
CA VAL A 45 -8.98 1.37 -2.12
C VAL A 45 -8.39 0.37 -1.12
N ILE A 46 -7.75 -0.69 -1.64
CA ILE A 46 -7.12 -1.75 -0.83
C ILE A 46 -5.61 -1.63 -0.92
N LEU A 47 -4.93 -1.65 0.23
CA LEU A 47 -3.48 -1.78 0.34
C LEU A 47 -3.13 -3.12 0.97
N ARG A 48 -2.33 -3.92 0.26
CA ARG A 48 -1.86 -5.21 0.73
C ARG A 48 -0.42 -5.09 1.21
N LEU A 49 -0.19 -5.46 2.47
CA LEU A 49 1.10 -5.32 3.13
C LEU A 49 1.82 -6.67 3.21
N PRO A 50 3.07 -6.77 2.72
CA PRO A 50 3.93 -7.91 3.02
C PRO A 50 4.26 -7.98 4.52
N LEU A 51 4.41 -9.20 5.02
CA LEU A 51 4.88 -9.45 6.39
C LEU A 51 6.41 -9.48 6.42
N HIS A 52 7.02 -8.55 7.16
CA HIS A 52 8.45 -8.53 7.41
C HIS A 52 8.76 -8.89 8.86
N THR A 53 9.94 -9.47 9.08
CA THR A 53 10.39 -9.90 10.41
C THR A 53 10.78 -8.74 11.33
N ASN A 54 11.06 -7.57 10.76
CA ASN A 54 11.49 -6.40 11.49
C ASN A 54 10.98 -5.10 10.85
N TYR A 55 10.88 -4.07 11.68
CA TYR A 55 10.35 -2.76 11.28
C TYR A 55 11.22 -2.06 10.22
N SER A 56 12.55 -2.16 10.32
CA SER A 56 13.46 -1.52 9.36
C SER A 56 13.26 -2.05 7.94
N SER A 57 13.18 -3.37 7.77
CA SER A 57 12.86 -3.98 6.48
C SER A 57 11.47 -3.57 5.99
N PHE A 58 10.46 -3.56 6.87
CA PHE A 58 9.12 -3.09 6.49
C PHE A 58 9.16 -1.65 5.93
N VAL A 59 9.84 -0.72 6.61
CA VAL A 59 9.95 0.67 6.16
C VAL A 59 10.66 0.77 4.82
N GLU A 60 11.80 0.10 4.66
CA GLU A 60 12.60 0.11 3.42
C GLU A 60 11.77 -0.31 2.21
N TYR A 61 11.06 -1.44 2.31
CA TYR A 61 10.25 -1.96 1.21
C TYR A 61 8.98 -1.15 0.97
N MET A 62 8.37 -0.58 2.01
CA MET A 62 7.20 0.31 1.90
C MET A 62 7.57 1.61 1.19
N GLU A 63 8.65 2.27 1.61
CA GLU A 63 9.12 3.49 0.99
C GLU A 63 9.57 3.25 -0.44
N SER A 64 10.29 2.15 -0.69
CA SER A 64 10.68 1.77 -2.05
C SER A 64 9.46 1.50 -2.94
N GLY A 65 8.46 0.76 -2.46
CA GLY A 65 7.26 0.42 -3.23
C GLY A 65 6.33 1.60 -3.50
N ILE A 66 6.23 2.56 -2.58
CA ILE A 66 5.41 3.76 -2.73
C ILE A 66 6.14 4.82 -3.57
N ASN A 67 7.45 4.98 -3.38
CA ASN A 67 8.27 5.96 -4.09
C ASN A 67 8.82 5.43 -5.42
N ALA A 68 8.50 4.19 -5.81
CA ALA A 68 8.64 3.68 -7.16
C ALA A 68 7.69 4.44 -8.09
N ARG A 69 8.02 5.71 -8.31
CA ARG A 69 7.51 6.55 -9.39
C ARG A 69 7.58 5.70 -10.65
N ALA A 70 6.44 5.52 -11.31
CA ALA A 70 6.36 4.88 -12.62
C ALA A 70 7.57 5.32 -13.44
N MET A 71 8.48 4.38 -13.71
CA MET A 71 9.58 4.61 -14.64
C MET A 71 8.94 5.07 -15.95
N PRO A 72 9.43 6.16 -16.57
CA PRO A 72 8.90 6.65 -17.83
C PRO A 72 8.96 5.60 -18.95
#